data_AF-A0A1A8F8W3-F1
#
_entry.id   AF-A0A1A8F8W3-F1
#
_cell.length_a   1.000
_cell.length_b   1.000
_cell.length_c   1.000
_cell.angle_alpha   90.00
_cell.angle_beta   90.00
_cell.angle_gamma   90.00
#
_symmetry.space_group_name_H-M   'P 1'
#
loop_
_entity.id
_entity.type
_entity.pdbx_description
1 polymer ?
#
loop_
_entity_poly.entity_id
_entity_poly.type
_entity_poly.pdbx_seq_one_letter_code
_entity_poly.pdbx_strand_id
1 'polypeptide(L)'
;MADESARSTACTGSSLLQPVSEMTNLPLDQVNFVVCQLCALISAFWFRLFLHPSKSSPFIRHVVATVLGLYFATFCFGWYSLHFLFQSGLTYGIMIVTGVEHMHKYCLVVALSYLSLCQITRVYVFDYGMYSADFTG
;
A
#
# COMPACT_ATOMS: atom_id res chain seq x y z
N MET A 1 33.41 1.02 -1.69
CA MET A 1 32.55 0.92 -2.89
C MET A 1 31.43 -0.12 -2.75
N ALA A 2 31.05 -0.49 -1.51
CA ALA A 2 29.97 -1.46 -1.22
C ALA A 2 28.74 -0.81 -0.51
N ASP A 3 28.79 0.50 -0.25
CA ASP A 3 27.78 1.24 0.53
C ASP A 3 26.62 1.79 -0.34
N GLU A 4 26.87 2.06 -1.63
CA GLU A 4 25.83 2.56 -2.55
C GLU A 4 24.81 1.49 -2.95
N SER A 5 25.22 0.23 -3.07
CA SER A 5 24.32 -0.87 -3.46
C SER A 5 23.33 -1.23 -2.34
N ALA A 6 23.69 -1.01 -1.08
CA ALA A 6 22.81 -1.27 0.06
C ALA A 6 21.74 -0.17 0.22
N ARG A 7 22.11 1.10 0.01
CA ARG A 7 21.18 2.24 0.02
C ARG A 7 20.08 2.13 -1.04
N SER A 8 20.40 1.59 -2.21
CA SER A 8 19.43 1.40 -3.30
C SER A 8 18.40 0.29 -3.03
N THR A 9 18.64 -0.57 -2.03
CA THR A 9 17.74 -1.70 -1.68
C THR A 9 16.78 -1.34 -0.54
N ALA A 10 17.02 -0.22 0.16
CA ALA A 10 16.29 0.16 1.36
C ALA A 10 15.08 1.10 1.13
N CYS A 11 14.91 1.66 -0.06
CA CYS A 11 13.73 2.47 -0.36
C CYS A 11 13.06 1.94 -1.62
N THR A 12 12.00 1.16 -1.43
CA THR A 12 11.28 0.60 -2.58
C THR A 12 10.31 1.63 -3.16
N GLY A 13 9.86 2.59 -2.34
CA GLY A 13 9.01 3.73 -2.73
C GLY A 13 9.79 4.98 -3.14
N SER A 14 9.15 6.15 -3.04
CA SER A 14 9.74 7.42 -3.47
C SER A 14 10.90 7.87 -2.58
N SER A 15 12.03 8.24 -3.20
CA SER A 15 13.19 8.84 -2.51
C SER A 15 13.09 10.37 -2.36
N LEU A 16 12.00 11.00 -2.82
CA LEU A 16 11.85 12.46 -2.80
C LEU A 16 11.81 13.07 -1.38
N LEU A 17 11.44 12.27 -0.38
CA LEU A 17 11.32 12.69 1.02
C LEU A 17 12.54 12.31 1.87
N GLN A 18 13.64 11.88 1.25
CA GLN A 18 14.95 11.70 1.91
C GLN A 18 15.35 12.87 2.84
N PRO A 19 15.26 14.15 2.43
CA PRO A 19 15.64 15.26 3.32
C PRO A 19 14.74 15.35 4.57
N VAL A 20 13.47 14.96 4.46
CA VAL A 20 12.53 14.96 5.60
C VAL A 20 12.82 13.81 6.56
N SER A 21 13.21 12.64 6.02
CA SER A 21 13.65 11.49 6.82
C SER A 21 14.93 11.82 7.62
N GLU A 22 15.90 12.50 7.01
CA GLU A 22 17.12 12.93 7.70
C GLU A 22 16.84 13.97 8.81
N MET A 23 15.90 14.89 8.60
CA MET A 23 15.50 15.86 9.62
C MET A 23 14.73 15.24 10.78
N THR A 24 13.95 14.20 10.53
CA THR A 24 13.07 13.57 11.54
C THR A 24 13.68 12.34 12.22
N ASN A 25 14.82 11.83 11.71
CA ASN A 25 15.43 10.55 12.13
C ASN A 25 14.45 9.37 12.07
N LEU A 26 13.48 9.41 11.15
CA LEU A 26 12.52 8.33 10.94
C LEU A 26 12.84 7.55 9.65
N PRO A 27 12.55 6.24 9.58
CA PRO A 27 12.66 5.45 8.36
C PRO A 27 11.90 6.11 7.20
N LEU A 28 12.52 6.17 6.03
CA LEU A 28 11.98 6.84 4.85
C LEU A 28 10.61 6.29 4.43
N ASP A 29 10.37 4.99 4.62
CA ASP A 29 9.09 4.34 4.32
C ASP A 29 7.96 4.83 5.25
N GLN A 30 8.25 5.06 6.54
CA GLN A 30 7.27 5.63 7.48
C GLN A 30 6.95 7.08 7.14
N VAL A 31 7.97 7.87 6.76
CA VAL A 31 7.78 9.26 6.33
C VAL A 31 6.93 9.32 5.06
N ASN A 32 7.21 8.46 4.08
CA ASN A 32 6.42 8.33 2.85
C ASN A 32 4.97 7.98 3.16
N PHE A 33 4.73 7.02 4.06
CA PHE A 33 3.39 6.62 4.48
C PHE A 33 2.61 7.76 5.15
N VAL A 34 3.22 8.46 6.11
CA VAL A 34 2.58 9.57 6.84
C VAL A 34 2.24 10.72 5.91
N VAL A 35 3.19 11.14 5.06
CA VAL A 35 2.96 12.24 4.10
C VAL A 35 1.87 11.86 3.11
N CYS A 36 1.90 10.62 2.61
CA CYS A 36 0.86 10.12 1.72
C CYS A 36 -0.52 10.09 2.41
N GLN A 37 -0.60 9.68 3.68
CA GLN A 37 -1.86 9.67 4.42
C GLN A 37 -2.43 11.08 4.59
N LEU A 38 -1.59 12.08 4.88
CA LEU A 38 -2.01 13.48 4.93
C LEU A 38 -2.50 13.97 3.56
N CYS A 39 -1.76 13.67 2.49
CA CYS A 39 -2.18 13.97 1.12
C CYS A 39 -3.49 13.27 0.75
N ALA A 40 -3.70 12.03 1.18
CA ALA A 40 -4.91 11.27 0.96
C ALA A 40 -6.12 11.87 1.69
N LEU A 41 -5.94 12.33 2.94
CA LEU A 41 -6.98 13.04 3.69
C LEU A 41 -7.39 14.35 3.00
N ILE A 42 -6.40 15.15 2.57
CA ILE A 42 -6.65 16.39 1.81
C ILE A 42 -7.36 16.07 0.48
N SER A 43 -6.88 15.05 -0.23
CA SER A 43 -7.49 14.60 -1.49
C SER A 43 -8.92 14.11 -1.28
N ALA A 44 -9.22 13.42 -0.18
CA ALA A 44 -10.57 12.96 0.16
C ALA A 44 -11.52 14.13 0.43
N PHE A 45 -11.03 15.21 1.05
CA PHE A 45 -11.80 16.44 1.22
C PHE A 45 -12.09 17.10 -0.13
N TRP A 46 -11.07 17.21 -1.00
CA TRP A 46 -11.21 17.68 -2.38
C TRP A 46 -12.23 16.84 -3.17
N PHE A 47 -12.18 15.52 -3.01
CA PHE A 47 -13.08 14.58 -3.65
C PHE A 47 -14.53 14.80 -3.25
N ARG A 48 -14.78 15.06 -1.95
CA ARG A 48 -16.13 15.36 -1.44
C ARG A 48 -16.66 16.71 -1.93
N LEU A 49 -15.79 17.71 -2.09
CA LEU A 49 -16.18 19.04 -2.54
C LEU A 49 -16.41 19.10 -4.06
N PHE A 50 -15.51 18.53 -4.87
CA PHE A 50 -15.56 18.66 -6.33
C PHE A 50 -16.33 17.55 -7.04
N LEU A 51 -16.37 16.32 -6.50
CA LEU A 51 -17.15 15.21 -7.05
C LEU A 51 -18.44 14.98 -6.25
N HIS A 52 -19.22 16.04 -6.08
CA HIS A 52 -20.55 15.93 -5.48
C HIS A 52 -21.43 15.00 -6.34
N PRO A 53 -22.17 14.03 -5.75
CA PRO A 53 -22.94 12.99 -6.44
C PRO A 53 -23.95 13.49 -7.48
N SER A 54 -24.36 14.75 -7.38
CA SER A 54 -25.32 15.38 -8.31
C SER A 54 -24.69 15.88 -9.62
N LYS A 55 -23.36 16.02 -9.71
CA LYS A 55 -22.68 16.65 -10.85
C LYS A 55 -21.71 15.72 -11.58
N SER A 56 -21.38 14.55 -11.01
CA SER A 56 -20.36 13.65 -11.54
C SER A 56 -20.87 12.22 -11.65
N SER A 57 -20.56 11.56 -12.77
CA SER A 57 -20.95 10.17 -13.01
C SER A 57 -20.26 9.23 -11.99
N PRO A 58 -20.98 8.23 -11.43
CA PRO A 58 -20.41 7.25 -10.51
C PRO A 58 -19.16 6.56 -11.05
N PHE A 59 -19.11 6.32 -12.36
CA PHE A 59 -17.96 5.71 -13.02
C PHE A 59 -16.68 6.54 -12.87
N ILE A 60 -16.76 7.85 -13.13
CA ILE A 60 -15.61 8.77 -13.01
C ILE A 60 -15.13 8.83 -11.57
N ARG A 61 -16.06 8.81 -10.60
CA ARG A 61 -15.71 8.78 -9.17
C ARG A 61 -14.92 7.53 -8.80
N HIS A 62 -15.34 6.36 -9.26
CA HIS A 62 -14.60 5.12 -8.99
C HIS A 62 -13.24 5.10 -9.68
N VAL A 63 -13.15 5.52 -10.94
CA VAL A 63 -11.88 5.55 -11.68
C VAL A 63 -10.88 6.50 -11.03
N VAL A 64 -11.28 7.74 -10.74
CA VAL A 64 -10.36 8.73 -10.13
C VAL A 64 -9.93 8.28 -8.74
N ALA A 65 -10.83 7.75 -7.91
CA ALA A 65 -10.47 7.22 -6.60
C ALA A 65 -9.50 6.04 -6.69
N THR A 66 -9.70 5.15 -7.66
CA THR A 66 -8.84 3.97 -7.87
C THR A 66 -7.45 4.38 -8.37
N VAL A 67 -7.38 5.29 -9.34
CA VAL A 67 -6.10 5.80 -9.89
C VAL A 67 -5.31 6.56 -8.83
N LEU A 68 -5.98 7.41 -8.06
CA LEU A 68 -5.36 8.19 -6.98
C LEU A 68 -4.89 7.30 -5.82
N GLY A 69 -5.68 6.28 -5.45
CA GLY A 69 -5.27 5.27 -4.47
C GLY A 69 -4.10 4.43 -4.95
N LEU A 70 -4.09 4.02 -6.23
CA LEU A 70 -2.98 3.29 -6.84
C LEU A 70 -1.70 4.14 -6.86
N TYR A 71 -1.81 5.41 -7.26
CA TYR A 71 -0.69 6.35 -7.24
C TYR A 71 -0.07 6.46 -5.84
N PHE A 72 -0.90 6.66 -4.82
CA PHE A 72 -0.46 6.71 -3.43
C PHE A 72 0.19 5.41 -2.94
N ALA A 73 -0.40 4.25 -3.27
CA ALA A 73 0.19 2.95 -2.94
C ALA A 73 1.56 2.75 -3.60
N THR A 74 1.71 3.12 -4.88
CA THR A 74 2.99 3.05 -5.59
C THR A 74 4.01 4.04 -5.06
N PHE A 75 3.59 5.22 -4.61
CA PHE A 75 4.48 6.23 -4.04
C PHE A 75 5.06 5.78 -2.68
N CYS A 76 4.23 5.20 -1.81
CA CYS A 76 4.65 4.73 -0.49
C CYS A 76 5.49 3.45 -0.54
N PHE A 77 5.00 2.47 -1.29
CA PHE A 77 5.49 1.09 -1.18
C PHE A 77 6.22 0.60 -2.45
N GLY A 78 6.16 1.35 -3.55
CA GLY A 78 6.83 1.00 -4.81
C GLY A 78 6.41 -0.36 -5.36
N TRP A 79 7.39 -1.20 -5.70
CA TRP A 79 7.16 -2.57 -6.18
C TRP A 79 6.37 -3.44 -5.18
N TYR A 80 6.45 -3.18 -3.87
CA TYR A 80 5.65 -3.91 -2.88
C TYR A 80 4.15 -3.58 -2.95
N SER A 81 3.75 -2.49 -3.61
CA SER A 81 2.32 -2.19 -3.84
C SER A 81 1.59 -3.33 -4.58
N LEU A 82 2.32 -4.12 -5.38
CA LEU A 82 1.78 -5.32 -6.04
C LEU A 82 1.24 -6.35 -5.06
N HIS A 83 1.83 -6.50 -3.86
CA HIS A 83 1.31 -7.44 -2.88
C HIS A 83 -0.11 -7.07 -2.42
N PHE A 84 -0.37 -5.78 -2.24
CA PHE A 84 -1.70 -5.27 -1.87
C PHE A 84 -2.69 -5.40 -3.02
N LEU A 85 -2.27 -5.12 -4.26
CA LEU A 85 -3.10 -5.29 -5.45
C LEU A 85 -3.45 -6.76 -5.69
N PHE A 86 -2.47 -7.65 -5.53
CA PHE A 86 -2.67 -9.09 -5.66
C PHE A 86 -3.65 -9.60 -4.60
N GLN A 87 -3.50 -9.18 -3.35
CA GLN A 87 -4.43 -9.55 -2.28
C GLN A 87 -5.85 -9.03 -2.53
N SER A 88 -5.99 -7.78 -2.98
CA SER A 88 -7.28 -7.20 -3.36
C SER A 88 -7.91 -7.95 -4.56
N GLY A 89 -7.11 -8.35 -5.54
CA GLY A 89 -7.57 -9.11 -6.69
C GLY A 89 -8.01 -10.52 -6.32
N LEU A 90 -7.25 -11.20 -5.46
CA LEU A 90 -7.55 -12.56 -4.99
C LEU A 90 -8.87 -12.59 -4.22
N THR A 91 -9.04 -11.66 -3.27
CA THR A 91 -10.29 -11.54 -2.51
C THR A 91 -11.48 -11.17 -3.39
N TYR A 92 -11.29 -10.28 -4.38
CA TYR A 92 -12.31 -9.97 -5.38
C TYR A 92 -12.70 -11.16 -6.25
N GLY A 93 -11.71 -11.96 -6.70
CA GLY A 93 -11.96 -13.20 -7.44
C GLY A 93 -12.80 -14.20 -6.64
N ILE A 94 -12.52 -14.34 -5.34
CA ILE A 94 -13.30 -15.20 -4.44
C ILE A 94 -14.74 -14.70 -4.31
N MET A 95 -14.95 -13.38 -4.27
CA MET A 95 -16.29 -12.78 -4.24
C MET A 95 -17.09 -13.08 -5.52
N ILE A 96 -16.44 -13.17 -6.67
CA ILE A 96 -17.11 -13.53 -7.94
C ILE A 96 -17.46 -15.02 -7.99
N VAL A 97 -16.57 -15.89 -7.49
CA VAL A 97 -16.73 -17.35 -7.60
C VAL A 97 -17.64 -17.93 -6.51
N THR A 98 -17.72 -17.28 -5.34
CA THR A 98 -18.42 -17.81 -4.16
C THR A 98 -19.80 -17.17 -4.00
N GLY A 99 -20.81 -17.98 -3.68
CA GLY A 99 -22.13 -17.49 -3.30
C GLY A 99 -22.10 -16.57 -2.07
N VAL A 100 -22.99 -15.57 -2.07
CA VAL A 100 -23.10 -14.50 -1.04
C VAL A 100 -23.18 -15.01 0.41
N GLU A 101 -23.67 -16.23 0.61
CA GLU A 101 -23.91 -16.82 1.93
C GLU A 101 -22.62 -17.14 2.71
N HIS A 102 -21.52 -17.46 2.02
CA HIS A 102 -20.24 -17.83 2.66
C HIS A 102 -19.06 -16.96 2.22
N MET A 103 -19.28 -16.02 1.30
CA MET A 103 -18.27 -15.13 0.71
C MET A 103 -17.33 -14.48 1.74
N HIS A 104 -17.89 -13.98 2.84
CA HIS A 104 -17.14 -13.30 3.89
C HIS A 104 -16.15 -14.25 4.61
N LYS A 105 -16.51 -15.51 4.84
CA LYS A 105 -15.65 -16.50 5.50
C LYS A 105 -14.46 -16.85 4.62
N TYR A 106 -14.70 -17.12 3.34
CA TYR A 106 -13.63 -17.44 2.39
C TYR A 106 -12.71 -16.25 2.14
N CYS A 107 -13.27 -15.05 1.97
CA CYS A 107 -12.49 -13.83 1.84
C CYS A 107 -11.60 -13.60 3.06
N LEU A 108 -12.15 -13.75 4.27
CA LEU A 108 -11.40 -13.62 5.52
C LEU A 108 -10.27 -14.64 5.63
N VAL A 109 -10.57 -15.93 5.39
CA VAL A 109 -9.57 -17.01 5.48
C VAL A 109 -8.44 -16.77 4.50
N VAL A 110 -8.73 -16.41 3.24
CA VAL A 110 -7.71 -16.19 2.23
C VAL A 110 -6.90 -14.92 2.50
N ALA A 111 -7.55 -13.82 2.90
CA ALA A 111 -6.84 -12.60 3.27
C ALA A 111 -5.89 -12.82 4.45
N LEU A 112 -6.36 -13.48 5.51
CA LEU A 112 -5.53 -13.77 6.69
C LEU A 112 -4.40 -14.74 6.35
N SER A 113 -4.66 -15.76 5.52
CA SER A 113 -3.62 -16.71 5.10
C SER A 113 -2.51 -16.02 4.32
N TYR A 114 -2.88 -15.16 3.36
CA TYR A 114 -1.92 -14.41 2.58
C TYR A 114 -1.12 -13.42 3.43
N LEU A 115 -1.77 -12.66 4.33
CA LEU A 115 -1.08 -11.78 5.27
C LEU A 115 -0.14 -12.56 6.18
N SER A 116 -0.56 -13.72 6.69
CA SER A 116 0.28 -14.59 7.53
C SER A 116 1.52 -15.06 6.77
N LEU A 117 1.37 -15.50 5.52
CA LEU A 117 2.50 -15.87 4.67
C LEU A 117 3.43 -14.70 4.38
N CYS A 118 2.91 -13.49 4.16
CA CYS A 118 3.75 -12.30 3.98
C CYS A 118 4.52 -11.96 5.27
N GLN A 119 3.87 -12.09 6.43
CA GLN A 119 4.49 -11.87 7.74
C GLN A 119 5.59 -12.91 8.02
N ILE A 120 5.32 -14.19 7.73
CA ILE A 120 6.30 -15.29 7.81
C ILE A 120 7.44 -15.03 6.83
N THR A 121 7.15 -14.70 5.57
CA THR A 121 8.20 -14.40 4.57
C THR A 121 9.08 -13.25 5.06
N ARG A 122 8.52 -12.22 5.69
CA ARG A 122 9.33 -11.15 6.29
C ARG A 122 10.26 -11.69 7.37
N VAL A 123 9.74 -12.43 8.35
CA VAL A 123 10.55 -12.98 9.45
C VAL A 123 11.58 -13.98 8.93
N TYR A 124 11.24 -14.87 8.01
CA TYR A 124 12.16 -15.92 7.58
C TYR A 124 13.13 -15.49 6.47
N VAL A 125 12.76 -14.55 5.61
CA VAL A 125 13.62 -14.08 4.51
C VAL A 125 14.45 -12.86 4.93
N PHE A 126 13.88 -11.94 5.71
CA PHE A 126 14.58 -10.70 6.08
C PHE A 126 15.31 -10.77 7.44
N ASP A 127 14.85 -11.59 8.40
CA ASP A 127 15.51 -11.76 9.72
C ASP A 127 16.72 -12.72 9.64
N TYR A 128 16.72 -13.69 8.71
CA TYR A 128 17.85 -14.60 8.47
C TYR A 128 18.76 -14.22 7.29
N GLY A 129 18.43 -13.13 6.58
CA GLY A 129 19.09 -12.72 5.34
C GLY A 129 19.21 -11.20 5.17
N MET A 130 20.06 -10.54 5.98
CA MET A 130 20.75 -9.30 5.63
C MET A 130 19.96 -7.98 5.42
N TYR A 131 18.65 -7.84 5.70
CA TYR A 131 17.97 -6.54 5.56
C TYR A 131 16.82 -6.32 6.56
N SER A 132 17.04 -5.49 7.60
CA SER A 132 15.97 -5.02 8.50
C SER A 132 15.03 -4.05 7.77
N ALA A 133 13.82 -4.49 7.44
CA ALA A 133 12.72 -3.63 7.01
C ALA A 133 11.56 -3.75 8.00
N ASP A 134 11.44 -2.78 8.92
CA ASP A 134 10.41 -2.71 9.95
C ASP A 134 9.08 -2.19 9.36
N PHE A 135 8.12 -3.09 9.21
CA PHE A 135 6.74 -2.80 8.75
C PHE A 135 5.78 -2.56 9.94
N THR A 136 6.13 -1.66 10.86
CA THR A 136 5.30 -1.30 12.04
C THR A 136 4.84 0.16 12.04
N GLY A 137 4.58 0.73 10.86
CA GLY A 137 3.87 2.01 10.68
C GLY A 137 2.68 1.86 9.76
#